data_AF-A0A958R552-F1
#
_entry.id   AF-A0A958R552-F1
#
_cell.length_a   1.000
_cell.length_b   1.000
_cell.length_c   1.000
_cell.angle_alpha   90.00
_cell.angle_beta   90.00
_cell.angle_gamma   90.00
#
_symmetry.space_group_name_H-M   'P 1'
#
loop_
_entity.id
_entity.type
_entity.pdbx_description
1 polymer ?
#
loop_
_entity_poly.entity_id
_entity_poly.type
_entity_poly.pdbx_seq_one_letter_code
_entity_poly.pdbx_strand_id
1 'polypeptide(L)'
;AKELGATTLYITCTPRDSFNIKEVDIPICPYVGPEVVMGSTRMKSGTAQKLVLNMLTTASMVRMGKTYENMMIDLQMTNKKLVERAKRIVMMITGVEYEEATKQLEIANYHVKTALVMILAEVNLEEAKSRLVKADGFVRRALKAE
;
A
#
# COMPACT_ATOMS: atom_id res chain seq x y z
N ALA A 1 -1.64 7.00 25.23
CA ALA A 1 -1.57 7.47 23.83
C ALA A 1 -1.89 8.95 23.74
N LYS A 2 -3.09 9.39 24.15
CA LYS A 2 -3.48 10.81 24.12
C LYS A 2 -2.65 11.72 25.02
N GLU A 3 -2.36 11.30 26.25
CA GLU A 3 -1.43 12.01 27.16
C GLU A 3 -0.02 12.17 26.57
N LEU A 4 0.35 11.32 25.62
CA LEU A 4 1.64 11.36 24.90
C LEU A 4 1.54 12.12 23.56
N GLY A 5 0.40 12.72 23.23
CA GLY A 5 0.19 13.49 21.99
C GLY A 5 -0.05 12.65 20.73
N ALA A 6 -0.24 11.34 20.84
CA ALA A 6 -0.52 10.49 19.67
C ALA A 6 -1.99 10.57 19.24
N THR A 7 -2.25 10.66 17.93
CA THR A 7 -3.60 10.56 17.35
C THR A 7 -4.22 9.21 17.69
N THR A 8 -5.44 9.23 18.21
CA THR A 8 -6.16 8.04 18.67
C THR A 8 -7.32 7.67 17.75
N LEU A 9 -7.43 6.39 17.43
CA LEU A 9 -8.49 5.82 16.60
C LEU A 9 -9.14 4.66 17.35
N TYR A 10 -10.47 4.63 17.40
CA TYR A 10 -11.23 3.57 18.07
C TYR A 10 -12.20 2.89 17.11
N ILE A 11 -12.06 1.58 16.93
CA ILE A 11 -12.91 0.78 16.05
C ILE A 11 -13.84 -0.07 16.89
N THR A 12 -15.15 0.10 16.72
CA THR A 12 -16.18 -0.68 17.42
C THR A 12 -17.38 -0.93 16.52
N CYS A 13 -18.14 -1.99 16.80
CA CYS A 13 -19.37 -2.30 16.06
C CYS A 13 -20.63 -1.90 16.81
N THR A 14 -20.46 -1.20 17.93
CA THR A 14 -21.53 -0.64 18.72
C THR A 14 -22.00 0.70 18.08
N PRO A 15 -23.31 1.03 18.09
CA PRO A 15 -23.82 2.30 17.58
C PRO A 15 -23.12 3.53 18.18
N ARG A 16 -22.76 4.51 17.34
CA ARG A 16 -21.98 5.70 17.76
C ARG A 16 -22.66 6.54 18.84
N ASP A 17 -23.99 6.59 18.83
CA ASP A 17 -24.83 7.30 19.78
C ASP A 17 -24.86 6.65 21.17
N SER A 18 -24.59 5.34 21.26
CA SER A 18 -24.64 4.59 22.52
C SER A 18 -23.41 4.75 23.42
N PHE A 19 -22.36 5.43 22.96
CA PHE A 19 -21.20 5.76 23.80
C PHE A 19 -20.58 7.10 23.39
N ASN A 20 -20.29 7.95 24.38
CA ASN A 20 -19.54 9.19 24.17
C ASN A 20 -18.10 9.01 24.65
N ILE A 21 -17.18 8.73 23.73
CA ILE A 21 -15.76 8.64 24.07
C ILE A 21 -15.13 10.01 23.83
N LYS A 22 -15.09 10.84 24.88
CA LYS A 22 -14.42 12.16 24.86
C LYS A 22 -12.91 12.06 24.59
N GLU A 23 -12.33 10.90 24.84
CA GLU A 23 -10.89 10.67 24.80
C GLU A 23 -10.38 10.11 23.46
N VAL A 24 -11.25 9.94 22.45
CA VAL A 24 -10.86 9.42 21.13
C VAL A 24 -11.03 10.50 20.07
N ASP A 25 -10.00 10.66 19.23
CA ASP A 25 -10.02 11.67 18.16
C ASP A 25 -10.86 11.20 16.96
N ILE A 26 -10.74 9.91 16.59
CA ILE A 26 -11.43 9.34 15.42
C ILE A 26 -12.16 8.04 15.80
N PRO A 27 -13.47 8.08 16.06
CA PRO A 27 -14.29 6.89 16.26
C PRO A 27 -14.79 6.33 14.92
N ILE A 28 -14.47 5.06 14.63
CA ILE A 28 -14.97 4.30 13.47
C ILE A 28 -15.97 3.25 13.99
N CYS A 29 -17.25 3.47 13.74
CA CYS A 29 -18.34 2.73 14.36
C CYS A 29 -19.26 2.02 13.33
N PRO A 30 -18.77 1.04 12.54
CA PRO A 30 -19.60 0.29 11.61
C PRO A 30 -20.62 -0.56 12.39
N TYR A 31 -21.85 -0.10 12.51
CA TYR A 31 -22.91 -0.84 13.17
C TYR A 31 -23.39 -2.01 12.28
N VAL A 32 -23.22 -3.23 12.78
CA VAL A 32 -23.57 -4.47 12.04
C VAL A 32 -24.81 -5.18 12.58
N GLY A 33 -25.41 -4.67 13.67
CA GLY A 33 -26.54 -5.28 14.37
C GLY A 33 -26.21 -6.60 15.10
N PRO A 34 -27.22 -7.27 15.70
CA PRO A 34 -27.03 -8.50 16.47
C PRO A 34 -26.44 -9.63 15.64
N GLU A 35 -25.50 -10.39 16.21
CA GLU A 35 -24.90 -11.55 15.53
C GLU A 35 -25.89 -12.71 15.42
N VAL A 36 -25.70 -13.56 14.40
CA VAL A 36 -26.55 -14.76 14.19
C VAL A 36 -26.45 -15.71 15.38
N VAL A 37 -25.23 -15.89 15.89
CA VAL A 37 -25.00 -16.56 17.18
C VAL A 37 -24.81 -15.45 18.21
N MET A 38 -25.70 -15.39 19.20
CA MET A 38 -25.68 -14.36 20.25
C MET A 38 -24.29 -14.25 20.88
N GLY A 39 -23.69 -13.06 20.78
CA GLY A 39 -22.36 -12.76 21.35
C GLY A 39 -21.15 -13.19 20.51
N SER A 40 -21.33 -13.91 19.40
CA SER A 40 -20.23 -14.37 18.55
C SER A 40 -19.72 -13.27 17.61
N THR A 41 -19.08 -12.24 18.18
CA THR A 41 -18.61 -11.04 17.45
C THR A 41 -17.52 -11.32 16.41
N ARG A 42 -16.88 -12.49 16.42
CA ARG A 42 -15.96 -12.92 15.36
C ARG A 42 -16.61 -12.99 13.97
N MET A 43 -17.94 -12.95 13.89
CA MET A 43 -18.73 -13.02 12.67
C MET A 43 -18.80 -11.65 11.96
N LYS A 44 -19.92 -10.92 12.06
CA LYS A 44 -20.07 -9.66 11.32
C LYS A 44 -19.13 -8.59 11.84
N SER A 45 -18.98 -8.50 13.16
CA SER A 45 -18.13 -7.47 13.78
C SER A 45 -16.66 -7.66 13.41
N GLY A 46 -16.15 -8.90 13.49
CA GLY A 46 -14.79 -9.25 13.05
C GLY A 46 -14.58 -9.00 11.55
N THR A 47 -15.58 -9.31 10.71
CA THR A 47 -15.53 -9.00 9.28
C THR A 47 -15.46 -7.49 9.03
N ALA A 48 -16.28 -6.69 9.71
CA ALA A 48 -16.27 -5.23 9.60
C ALA A 48 -14.91 -4.65 10.03
N GLN A 49 -14.36 -5.10 11.14
CA GLN A 49 -13.04 -4.68 11.62
C GLN A 49 -11.94 -5.01 10.61
N LYS A 50 -11.94 -6.23 10.03
CA LYS A 50 -11.00 -6.60 8.96
C LYS A 50 -11.08 -5.65 7.78
N LEU A 51 -12.29 -5.31 7.33
CA LEU A 51 -12.48 -4.39 6.20
C LEU A 51 -11.95 -3.00 6.52
N VAL A 52 -12.25 -2.46 7.72
CA VAL A 52 -11.74 -1.16 8.18
C VAL A 52 -10.21 -1.16 8.21
N LEU A 53 -9.58 -2.16 8.83
CA LEU A 53 -8.12 -2.25 8.93
C LEU A 53 -7.46 -2.39 7.54
N ASN A 54 -8.07 -3.17 6.64
CA ASN A 54 -7.62 -3.28 5.26
C ASN A 54 -7.71 -1.93 4.53
N MET A 55 -8.79 -1.17 4.72
CA MET A 55 -8.95 0.17 4.13
C MET A 55 -7.90 1.14 4.67
N LEU A 56 -7.70 1.21 5.99
CA LEU A 56 -6.73 2.11 6.62
C LEU A 56 -5.31 1.87 6.08
N THR A 57 -4.88 0.61 6.11
CA THR A 57 -3.54 0.23 5.65
C THR A 57 -3.37 0.40 4.15
N THR A 58 -4.32 -0.05 3.34
CA THR A 58 -4.24 0.06 1.87
C THR A 58 -4.27 1.51 1.41
N ALA A 59 -5.22 2.32 1.92
CA ALA A 59 -5.31 3.72 1.55
C ALA A 59 -4.05 4.50 1.97
N SER A 60 -3.49 4.21 3.15
CA SER A 60 -2.23 4.82 3.59
C SER A 60 -1.07 4.46 2.67
N MET A 61 -0.91 3.18 2.31
CA MET A 61 0.16 2.73 1.43
C MET A 61 0.05 3.30 0.00
N VAL A 62 -1.18 3.43 -0.52
CA VAL A 62 -1.43 4.13 -1.80
C VAL A 62 -0.99 5.59 -1.70
N ARG A 63 -1.37 6.29 -0.62
CA ARG A 63 -0.96 7.68 -0.36
C ARG A 63 0.54 7.85 -0.11
N MET A 64 1.27 6.78 0.19
CA MET A 64 2.73 6.76 0.33
C MET A 64 3.44 6.31 -0.96
N GLY A 65 2.73 6.22 -2.09
CA GLY A 65 3.32 5.88 -3.39
C GLY A 65 3.80 4.42 -3.48
N LYS A 66 3.24 3.50 -2.69
CA LYS A 66 3.56 2.06 -2.75
C LYS A 66 2.87 1.35 -3.92
N THR A 67 2.01 2.05 -4.64
CA THR A 67 1.31 1.57 -5.84
C THR A 67 1.61 2.45 -7.06
N TYR A 68 1.52 1.86 -8.24
CA TYR A 68 1.43 2.55 -9.52
C TYR A 68 0.10 2.17 -10.15
N GLU A 69 -0.77 3.13 -10.40
CA GLU A 69 -2.17 2.85 -10.73
C GLU A 69 -2.81 1.92 -9.69
N ASN A 70 -3.29 0.74 -10.08
CA ASN A 70 -3.84 -0.29 -9.21
C ASN A 70 -2.83 -1.42 -8.90
N MET A 71 -1.58 -1.30 -9.36
CA MET A 71 -0.54 -2.31 -9.18
C MET A 71 0.33 -2.01 -7.96
N MET A 72 0.60 -3.05 -7.16
CA MET A 72 1.53 -2.98 -6.03
C MET A 72 2.97 -3.09 -6.55
N ILE A 73 3.70 -1.99 -6.47
CA ILE A 73 5.07 -1.88 -7.02
C ILE A 73 6.16 -1.91 -5.95
N ASP A 74 5.80 -1.95 -4.66
CA ASP A 74 6.75 -2.04 -3.55
C ASP A 74 6.69 -3.45 -2.94
N LEU A 75 7.26 -4.41 -3.67
CA LEU A 75 7.24 -5.84 -3.37
C LEU A 75 8.59 -6.27 -2.78
N GLN A 76 8.54 -7.20 -1.83
CA GLN A 76 9.73 -7.86 -1.28
C GLN A 76 9.92 -9.23 -1.93
N MET A 77 11.08 -9.51 -2.52
CA MET A 77 11.35 -10.74 -3.28
C MET A 77 11.70 -11.94 -2.38
N THR A 78 10.77 -12.35 -1.52
CA THR A 78 11.01 -13.44 -0.54
C THR A 78 10.82 -14.85 -1.11
N ASN A 79 10.29 -14.98 -2.33
CA ASN A 79 10.08 -16.27 -2.98
C ASN A 79 9.98 -16.11 -4.51
N LYS A 80 10.10 -17.23 -5.23
CA LYS A 80 10.04 -17.28 -6.70
C LYS A 80 8.75 -16.70 -7.28
N LYS A 81 7.60 -16.87 -6.59
CA LYS A 81 6.31 -16.30 -7.03
C LYS A 81 6.35 -14.76 -7.04
N LEU A 82 6.97 -14.14 -6.03
CA LEU A 82 7.08 -12.68 -5.96
C LEU A 82 8.06 -12.14 -7.00
N VAL A 83 9.14 -12.88 -7.29
CA VAL A 83 10.06 -12.55 -8.39
C VAL A 83 9.34 -12.56 -9.74
N GLU A 84 8.59 -13.62 -10.06
CA GLU A 84 7.82 -13.67 -11.30
C GLU A 84 6.71 -12.61 -11.36
N ARG A 85 6.11 -12.29 -10.22
CA ARG A 85 5.14 -11.19 -10.14
C ARG A 85 5.77 -9.84 -10.45
N ALA A 86 7.00 -9.59 -9.97
CA ALA A 86 7.71 -8.34 -10.25
C ALA A 86 7.99 -8.17 -11.74
N LYS A 87 8.49 -9.22 -12.41
CA LYS A 87 8.71 -9.23 -13.87
C LYS A 87 7.43 -8.89 -14.64
N ARG A 88 6.32 -9.57 -14.32
CA ARG A 88 5.01 -9.30 -14.94
C ARG A 88 4.53 -7.87 -14.73
N ILE A 89 4.73 -7.32 -13.52
CA ILE A 89 4.34 -5.93 -13.23
C ILE A 89 5.15 -4.95 -14.08
N VAL A 90 6.45 -5.16 -14.21
CA VAL A 90 7.29 -4.32 -15.07
C VAL A 90 6.80 -4.40 -16.51
N MET A 91 6.63 -5.61 -17.07
CA MET A 91 6.11 -5.80 -18.43
C MET A 91 4.76 -5.11 -18.65
N MET A 92 3.80 -5.25 -17.72
CA MET A 92 2.48 -4.64 -17.85
C MET A 92 2.52 -3.11 -17.81
N ILE A 93 3.43 -2.53 -17.04
CA ILE A 93 3.54 -1.07 -16.91
C ILE A 93 4.31 -0.45 -18.09
N THR A 94 5.39 -1.10 -18.53
CA THR A 94 6.32 -0.51 -19.50
C THR A 94 6.14 -1.03 -20.92
N GLY A 95 5.44 -2.15 -21.11
CA GLY A 95 5.26 -2.80 -22.41
C GLY A 95 6.47 -3.56 -22.92
N VAL A 96 7.54 -3.70 -22.11
CA VAL A 96 8.74 -4.45 -22.52
C VAL A 96 8.55 -5.96 -22.42
N GLU A 97 9.34 -6.69 -23.18
CA GLU A 97 9.38 -8.16 -23.16
C GLU A 97 9.97 -8.72 -21.86
N TYR A 98 9.71 -10.01 -21.61
CA TYR A 98 10.07 -10.68 -20.36
C TYR A 98 11.58 -10.65 -20.07
N GLU A 99 12.41 -10.86 -21.08
CA GLU A 99 13.87 -10.85 -20.97
C GLU A 99 14.38 -9.47 -20.54
N GLU A 100 13.84 -8.40 -21.14
CA GLU A 100 14.23 -7.03 -20.81
C GLU A 100 13.73 -6.64 -19.41
N ALA A 101 12.50 -7.01 -19.05
CA ALA A 101 12.00 -6.81 -17.69
C ALA A 101 12.87 -7.52 -16.64
N THR A 102 13.32 -8.73 -16.94
CA THR A 102 14.21 -9.51 -16.07
C THR A 102 15.55 -8.81 -15.90
N LYS A 103 16.18 -8.42 -17.01
CA LYS A 103 17.47 -7.71 -17.00
C LYS A 103 17.41 -6.41 -16.21
N GLN A 104 16.38 -5.59 -16.43
CA GLN A 104 16.22 -4.31 -15.74
C GLN A 104 15.97 -4.49 -14.25
N LEU A 105 15.20 -5.51 -13.86
CA LEU A 105 15.03 -5.87 -12.45
C LEU A 105 16.35 -6.32 -11.81
N GLU A 106 17.17 -7.11 -12.50
CA GLU A 106 18.49 -7.52 -12.00
C GLU A 106 19.43 -6.33 -11.79
N ILE A 107 19.48 -5.41 -12.76
CA ILE A 107 20.27 -4.15 -12.62
C ILE A 107 19.76 -3.32 -11.45
N ALA A 108 18.44 -3.26 -11.25
CA ALA A 108 17.81 -2.55 -10.14
C ALA A 108 17.87 -3.31 -8.80
N ASN A 109 18.61 -4.42 -8.70
CA ASN A 109 18.63 -5.31 -7.53
C ASN A 109 17.21 -5.68 -7.03
N TYR A 110 16.35 -6.02 -7.99
CA TYR A 110 14.93 -6.34 -7.83
C TYR A 110 14.06 -5.23 -7.22
N HIS A 111 14.54 -3.99 -7.17
CA HIS A 111 13.76 -2.84 -6.76
C HIS A 111 12.86 -2.35 -7.91
N VAL A 112 11.62 -2.84 -7.93
CA VAL A 112 10.65 -2.62 -9.02
C VAL A 112 10.48 -1.14 -9.38
N LYS A 113 10.35 -0.25 -8.38
CA LYS A 113 10.20 1.19 -8.66
C LYS A 113 11.36 1.78 -9.45
N THR A 114 12.59 1.34 -9.14
CA THR A 114 13.79 1.80 -9.85
C THR A 114 13.82 1.27 -11.26
N ALA A 115 13.55 -0.02 -11.46
CA ALA A 115 13.43 -0.61 -12.79
C ALA A 115 12.38 0.11 -13.66
N LEU A 116 11.23 0.46 -13.08
CA LEU A 116 10.21 1.24 -13.78
C LEU A 116 10.70 2.61 -14.22
N VAL A 117 11.42 3.35 -13.35
CA VAL A 117 11.96 4.67 -13.70
C VAL A 117 13.07 4.56 -14.74
N MET A 118 13.95 3.56 -14.64
CA MET A 118 15.00 3.32 -15.63
C MET A 118 14.41 3.10 -17.03
N ILE A 119 13.38 2.27 -17.13
CA ILE A 119 12.76 1.95 -18.42
C ILE A 119 11.95 3.14 -18.96
N LEU A 120 11.06 3.72 -18.13
CA LEU A 120 10.10 4.73 -18.60
C LEU A 120 10.73 6.11 -18.84
N ALA A 121 11.82 6.44 -18.13
CA ALA A 121 12.54 7.69 -18.32
C ALA A 121 13.85 7.51 -19.11
N GLU A 122 14.16 6.28 -19.55
CA GLU A 122 15.37 5.95 -20.31
C GLU A 122 16.67 6.42 -19.64
N VAL A 123 16.75 6.23 -18.32
CA VAL A 123 17.90 6.65 -17.49
C VAL A 123 18.63 5.46 -16.88
N ASN A 124 19.89 5.69 -16.50
CA ASN A 124 20.68 4.69 -15.79
C ASN A 124 20.21 4.49 -14.33
N LEU A 125 20.75 3.47 -13.68
CA LEU A 125 20.40 3.07 -12.31
C LEU A 125 20.55 4.19 -11.28
N GLU A 126 21.65 4.94 -11.34
CA GLU A 126 21.97 5.97 -10.35
C GLU A 126 21.06 7.18 -10.50
N GLU A 127 20.79 7.59 -11.74
CA GLU A 127 19.84 8.66 -12.01
C GLU A 127 18.41 8.24 -11.62
N ALA A 128 17.99 7.00 -11.90
CA ALA A 128 16.69 6.50 -11.48
C ALA A 128 16.50 6.51 -9.95
N LYS A 129 17.54 6.10 -9.19
CA LYS A 129 17.54 6.19 -7.72
C LYS A 129 17.46 7.65 -7.25
N SER A 130 18.27 8.53 -7.83
CA SER A 130 18.28 9.96 -7.53
C SER A 130 16.90 10.59 -7.72
N ARG A 131 16.25 10.34 -8.87
CA ARG A 131 14.88 10.82 -9.16
C ARG A 131 13.86 10.28 -8.17
N LEU A 132 13.95 9.00 -7.80
CA LEU A 132 13.05 8.42 -6.80
C LEU A 132 13.22 9.04 -5.42
N VAL A 133 14.45 9.33 -5.00
CA VAL A 133 14.71 10.02 -3.72
C VAL A 133 14.12 11.43 -3.74
N LYS A 134 14.36 12.21 -4.80
CA LYS A 134 13.78 13.55 -4.98
C LYS A 134 12.25 13.54 -5.04
N ALA A 135 11.66 12.42 -5.44
CA ALA A 135 10.23 12.24 -5.60
C ALA A 135 9.53 11.57 -4.39
N ASP A 136 10.20 11.46 -3.23
CA ASP A 136 9.70 10.74 -2.05
C ASP A 136 9.23 9.30 -2.34
N GLY A 137 9.88 8.64 -3.30
CA GLY A 137 9.57 7.28 -3.73
C GLY A 137 8.31 7.15 -4.61
N PHE A 138 7.74 8.25 -5.11
CA PHE A 138 6.63 8.23 -6.07
C PHE A 138 7.14 8.13 -7.51
N VAL A 139 6.91 6.98 -8.15
CA VAL A 139 7.31 6.75 -9.54
C VAL A 139 6.75 7.83 -10.49
N ARG A 140 5.45 8.14 -10.42
CA ARG A 140 4.82 9.17 -11.29
C ARG A 140 5.47 10.56 -11.17
N ARG A 141 5.99 10.91 -10.00
CA ARG A 141 6.70 12.19 -9.80
C ARG A 141 8.13 12.09 -10.31
N ALA A 142 8.80 10.96 -10.06
CA ALA A 142 10.16 10.70 -10.53
C ALA A 142 10.27 10.73 -12.07
N LEU A 143 9.22 10.33 -12.79
CA LEU A 143 9.17 10.42 -14.26
C LEU A 143 9.06 11.85 -14.81
N LYS A 144 8.64 12.82 -13.98
CA LYS A 144 8.51 14.24 -14.36
C LYS A 144 9.71 15.08 -13.92
N ALA A 145 10.64 14.51 -13.16
CA ALA A 145 11.84 15.20 -12.73
C ALA A 145 12.80 15.24 -13.92
N GLU A 146 12.98 16.43 -14.49
CA GLU A 146 14.06 16.72 -15.47
C GLU A 146 15.41 16.78 -14.75
#